data_AF-A0A376MLM0-F1
#
_entry.id   AF-A0A376MLM0-F1
#
_cell.length_a   1.000
_cell.length_b   1.000
_cell.length_c   1.000
_cell.angle_alpha   90.00
_cell.angle_beta   90.00
_cell.angle_gamma   90.00
#
_symmetry.space_group_name_H-M   'P 1'
#
loop_
_entity.id
_entity.type
_entity.pdbx_description
1 polymer ?
#
loop_
_entity_poly.entity_id
_entity_poly.type
_entity_poly.pdbx_seq_one_letter_code
_entity_poly.pdbx_strand_id
1 'polypeptide(L)' 'MIQEGNIGLMKAVRRFNPEVGVRLVSFAVHWIKAEIHEYVLRNWRIVKVATTKAQRKLFFNLRKNQAASGLV' A
#
# COMPACT_ATOMS: atom_id res chain seq x y z
N MET A 1 2.49 -1.07 -1.87
CA MET A 1 1.19 -1.77 -2.01
C MET A 1 1.37 -3.27 -2.17
N ILE A 2 2.28 -3.75 -3.04
CA ILE A 2 2.59 -5.19 -3.16
C ILE A 2 3.07 -5.79 -1.82
N GLN A 3 3.88 -5.05 -1.05
CA GLN A 3 4.38 -5.51 0.25
C GLN A 3 3.27 -5.81 1.27
N GLU A 4 2.26 -4.95 1.37
CA GLU A 4 1.11 -5.16 2.26
C GLU A 4 0.28 -6.37 1.82
N GLY A 5 0.16 -6.60 0.52
CA GLY A 5 -0.44 -7.81 -0.02
C GLY A 5 0.34 -9.07 0.36
N ASN A 6 1.68 -9.03 0.30
CA ASN A 6 2.53 -10.14 0.74
C ASN A 6 2.39 -10.40 2.25
N ILE A 7 2.26 -9.35 3.07
CA ILE A 7 1.99 -9.48 4.51
C ILE A 7 0.61 -10.13 4.75
N GLY A 8 -0.40 -9.73 4.00
CA GLY A 8 -1.74 -10.34 4.04
C GLY A 8 -1.73 -11.81 3.64
N LEU A 9 -0.95 -12.18 2.62
CA LEU A 9 -0.77 -13.56 2.22
C LEU A 9 -0.08 -14.39 3.31
N MET A 10 0.99 -13.90 3.93
CA MET A 10 1.65 -14.62 5.03
C MET A 10 0.70 -14.85 6.22
N LYS A 11 -0.12 -13.85 6.57
CA LYS A 11 -1.13 -13.96 7.63
C LYS A 11 -2.21 -14.98 7.27
N ALA A 12 -2.64 -15.04 6.01
CA ALA A 12 -3.59 -16.04 5.53
C ALA A 12 -3.02 -17.46 5.62
N VAL A 13 -1.79 -17.68 5.13
CA VAL A 13 -1.16 -19.00 5.13
C VAL A 13 -0.99 -19.53 6.56
N ARG A 14 -0.58 -18.68 7.51
CA ARG A 14 -0.43 -19.07 8.92
C ARG A 14 -1.74 -19.46 9.62
N ARG A 15 -2.88 -18.98 9.12
CA ARG A 15 -4.22 -19.18 9.71
C ARG A 15 -5.09 -20.12 8.90
N PHE A 16 -4.58 -20.63 7.79
CA PHE A 16 -5.33 -21.50 6.91
C PHE A 16 -5.44 -22.89 7.51
N ASN A 17 -6.67 -23.40 7.59
CA ASN A 17 -6.94 -24.78 7.99
C ASN A 17 -7.46 -25.56 6.77
N PRO A 18 -6.68 -26.53 6.23
CA PRO A 18 -7.11 -27.32 5.07
C PRO A 18 -8.31 -28.22 5.35
N GLU A 19 -8.54 -28.62 6.62
CA GLU A 19 -9.66 -29.48 7.01
C GLU A 19 -11.04 -28.82 6.83
N VAL A 20 -11.07 -27.49 6.69
CA VAL A 20 -12.30 -26.72 6.45
C VAL A 20 -12.78 -26.86 5.00
N GLY A 21 -11.99 -27.47 4.10
CA GLY A 21 -12.37 -27.77 2.72
C GLY A 21 -12.42 -26.57 1.77
N VAL A 22 -12.02 -25.38 2.23
CA VAL A 22 -11.95 -24.16 1.40
C VAL A 22 -10.58 -24.04 0.74
N ARG A 23 -10.54 -23.51 -0.50
CA ARG A 23 -9.26 -23.26 -1.19
C ARG A 23 -8.48 -22.13 -0.50
N LEU A 24 -7.17 -22.32 -0.32
CA LEU A 24 -6.28 -21.31 0.25
C LEU A 24 -6.40 -19.94 -0.43
N VAL A 25 -6.53 -19.92 -1.76
CA VAL A 25 -6.70 -18.68 -2.53
C VAL A 25 -7.96 -17.91 -2.08
N SER A 26 -9.07 -18.61 -1.90
CA SER A 26 -10.34 -18.01 -1.46
C SER A 26 -10.23 -17.42 -0.05
N PHE A 27 -9.51 -18.09 0.85
CA PHE A 27 -9.23 -17.58 2.20
C PHE A 27 -8.28 -16.38 2.17
N ALA A 28 -7.19 -16.46 1.39
CA ALA A 28 -6.15 -15.45 1.35
C ALA A 28 -6.63 -14.09 0.81
N VAL A 29 -7.58 -14.07 -0.12
CA VAL A 29 -8.16 -12.82 -0.65
C VAL A 29 -8.74 -11.94 0.46
N HIS A 30 -9.36 -12.52 1.49
CA HIS A 30 -9.95 -11.77 2.59
C HIS A 30 -8.88 -11.08 3.43
N TRP A 31 -7.79 -11.78 3.73
CA TRP A 31 -6.65 -11.25 4.48
C TRP A 31 -5.86 -10.20 3.71
N ILE A 32 -5.64 -10.41 2.41
CA ILE A 32 -4.94 -9.44 1.54
C ILE A 32 -5.73 -8.13 1.49
N LYS A 33 -7.05 -8.19 1.28
CA LYS A 33 -7.91 -6.99 1.28
C LYS A 33 -7.90 -6.28 2.62
N ALA A 34 -7.95 -7.03 3.73
CA ALA A 34 -7.90 -6.46 5.08
C ALA A 34 -6.60 -5.69 5.33
N GLU A 35 -5.43 -6.25 4.97
CA GLU A 35 -4.14 -5.57 5.15
C GLU A 35 -3.99 -4.32 4.26
N ILE A 36 -4.46 -4.38 3.01
CA ILE A 36 -4.43 -3.21 2.13
C ILE A 36 -5.30 -2.08 2.70
N HIS A 37 -6.50 -2.38 3.18
CA HIS A 37 -7.37 -1.39 3.81
C HIS A 37 -6.75 -0.80 5.08
N GLU A 38 -6.18 -1.65 5.94
CA GLU A 38 -5.49 -1.21 7.15
C GLU A 38 -4.31 -0.29 6.83
N TYR A 39 -3.50 -0.63 5.82
CA TYR A 39 -2.41 0.21 5.35
C TYR A 39 -2.91 1.57 4.85
N VAL A 40 -3.98 1.60 4.06
CA VAL A 40 -4.56 2.85 3.55
C VAL A 40 -5.10 3.71 4.70
N LEU A 41 -5.77 3.10 5.69
CA LEU A 41 -6.28 3.82 6.86
C LEU A 41 -5.15 4.42 7.69
N ARG A 42 -4.07 3.67 7.93
CA ARG A 42 -2.90 4.15 8.68
C ARG A 42 -2.14 5.26 7.95
N ASN A 43 -2.04 5.18 6.62
CA ASN A 43 -1.30 6.13 5.79
C ASN A 43 -2.17 7.27 5.23
N TRP A 44 -3.46 7.32 5.59
CA TRP A 44 -4.44 8.28 5.07
C TRP A 44 -4.00 9.75 5.24
N ARG A 45 -3.30 10.08 6.32
CA ARG A 45 -2.79 11.44 6.57
C ARG A 45 -1.71 11.83 5.57
N ILE A 46 -0.80 10.94 5.19
CA ILE A 46 0.25 11.19 4.18
C ILE A 46 -0.38 11.45 2.82
N VAL A 47 -1.39 10.64 2.47
CA VAL A 47 -2.15 10.79 1.22
C VAL A 47 -2.87 12.13 1.17
N LYS A 48 -3.50 12.58 2.27
CA LYS A 48 -4.16 13.90 2.34
C LYS A 48 -3.18 15.07 2.33
N VAL A 49 -2.07 14.97 3.06
CA VAL A 49 -1.00 15.98 3.07
C VAL A 49 -0.52 16.24 1.62
N ALA A 50 -0.20 15.20 0.85
CA ALA A 50 0.20 15.35 -0.55
C ALA A 50 -0.90 15.87 -1.53
N THR A 51 -2.18 15.93 -1.12
CA THR A 51 -3.29 16.38 -2.00
C THR A 51 -3.57 17.88 -1.94
N THR A 52 -2.95 18.64 -1.05
CA THR A 52 -3.16 20.11 -1.03
C THR A 52 -2.57 20.77 -2.28
N LYS A 53 -3.20 21.84 -2.79
CA LYS A 53 -2.73 22.58 -3.98
C LYS A 53 -1.28 23.07 -3.80
N ALA A 54 -0.92 23.48 -2.59
CA ALA A 54 0.41 23.93 -2.23
C ALA A 54 1.45 22.79 -2.25
N GLN A 55 1.14 21.61 -1.68
CA GLN A 55 2.09 20.49 -1.67
C GLN A 55 2.25 19.81 -3.03
N ARG A 56 1.19 19.76 -3.86
CA ARG A 56 1.33 19.37 -5.28
C ARG A 56 2.27 20.32 -6.02
N LYS A 57 2.08 21.64 -5.88
CA LYS A 57 2.95 22.65 -6.49
C LYS A 57 4.41 22.50 -6.02
N LEU A 58 4.62 22.28 -4.72
CA LEU A 58 5.94 22.00 -4.16
C LEU A 58 6.55 20.72 -4.75
N PHE A 59 5.81 19.61 -4.82
CA PHE A 59 6.28 18.34 -5.41
C PHE A 59 6.68 18.48 -6.89
N PHE A 60 5.86 19.16 -7.70
CA PHE A 60 6.17 19.37 -9.12
C PHE A 60 7.33 20.36 -9.32
N ASN A 61 7.44 21.39 -8.48
CA ASN A 61 8.58 22.31 -8.51
C ASN A 61 9.88 21.63 -8.07
N LEU A 62 9.84 20.75 -7.07
CA LEU A 62 11.01 19.98 -6.63
C LEU A 62 11.50 19.03 -7.73
N ARG A 63 10.58 18.35 -8.45
CA ARG A 63 10.92 17.54 -9.63
C ARG A 63 11.53 18.37 -10.77
N LYS A 64 10.94 19.53 -11.05
CA LYS A 64 11.45 20.44 -12.10
C LYS A 64 12.84 20.98 -11.76
N ASN A 65 13.09 21.30 -10.50
CA ASN A 65 14.38 21.77 -10.03
C ASN A 65 15.43 20.64 -10.02
N GLN A 66 15.10 19.42 -9.59
CA GLN A 66 16.02 18.28 -9.69
C GLN A 66 16.45 17.98 -11.13
N ALA A 67 15.54 18.08 -12.10
CA ALA A 67 15.87 17.94 -13.52
C ALA A 67 16.74 19.08 -14.07
N ALA A 68 16.65 20.28 -13.48
CA ALA A 68 17.45 21.45 -13.86
C ALA A 68 18.82 21.51 -13.15
N SER A 69 18.96 20.87 -11.98
CA SER A 69 20.16 20.94 -11.15
C SER A 69 21.25 19.91 -11.51
N GLY A 70 21.06 19.03 -12.50
CA GLY A 70 22.14 18.23 -13.08
C GLY A 70 23.00 17.42 -12.09
N LEU A 71 22.42 16.97 -10.97
CA LEU A 71 23.06 16.00 -10.06
C LEU A 71 22.55 14.59 -10.38
N VAL A 72 22.89 14.15 -11.60
CA VAL A 72 23.12 12.76 -12.02
C VAL A 72 24.16 12.80 -13.12
#